data_AF-A0A355BDC9-F1
#
_entry.id   AF-A0A355BDC9-F1
#
_cell.length_a   1.000
_cell.length_b   1.000
_cell.length_c   1.000
_cell.angle_alpha   90.00
_cell.angle_beta   90.00
_cell.angle_gamma   90.00
#
_symmetry.space_group_name_H-M   'P 1'
#
loop_
_entity.id
_entity.type
_entity.pdbx_description
1 polymer ?
#
loop_
_entity_poly.entity_id
_entity_poly.type
_entity_poly.pdbx_seq_one_letter_code
_entity_poly.pdbx_strand_id
1 'polypeptide(L)' 'MNVTVSRKAHFNAAHRLFRKDWSMEQNNAVFGKCNNPNFHGHNYELIVSVTGKINT' A
#
# COMPACT_ATOMS: atom_id res chain seq x y z
N MET A 1 0.07 25.11 21.87
CA MET A 1 -0.77 23.93 21.58
C MET A 1 -0.14 23.18 20.42
N ASN A 2 0.09 21.87 20.56
CA ASN A 2 0.48 21.05 19.42
C ASN A 2 -0.78 20.55 18.73
N VAL A 3 -0.77 20.50 17.41
CA VAL A 3 -1.86 19.94 16.59
C VAL A 3 -1.31 18.92 15.62
N THR A 4 -2.17 17.98 15.23
CA THR A 4 -1.91 17.06 14.12
C THR A 4 -2.71 17.52 12.92
N VAL A 5 -2.03 17.71 11.80
CA VAL A 5 -2.63 18.01 10.50
C VAL A 5 -2.50 16.78 9.63
N SER A 6 -3.63 16.29 9.11
CA SER A 6 -3.67 15.15 8.22
C SER A 6 -4.11 15.57 6.82
N ARG A 7 -3.44 15.07 5.79
CA ARG A 7 -3.83 15.22 4.38
C ARG A 7 -4.10 13.85 3.78
N LYS A 8 -5.27 13.71 3.17
CA LYS A 8 -5.66 12.55 2.35
C LYS A 8 -5.31 12.80 0.88
N ALA A 9 -4.75 11.79 0.23
CA ALA A 9 -4.48 11.75 -1.20
C ALA A 9 -4.93 10.39 -1.76
N HIS A 10 -5.35 10.37 -3.02
CA HIS A 10 -5.82 9.18 -3.72
C HIS A 10 -4.88 8.85 -4.88
N PHE A 11 -4.62 7.57 -5.13
CA PHE A 11 -3.91 7.12 -6.32
C PHE A 11 -4.30 5.69 -6.71
N ASN A 12 -4.20 5.39 -8.00
CA ASN A 12 -4.46 4.06 -8.54
C ASN A 12 -3.14 3.37 -8.91
N ALA A 13 -2.97 2.11 -8.53
CA ALA A 13 -1.77 1.34 -8.88
C ALA A 13 -2.08 -0.15 -9.05
N ALA A 14 -1.36 -0.79 -9.98
CA ALA A 14 -1.36 -2.23 -10.17
C ALA A 14 -0.13 -2.86 -9.50
N HIS A 15 -0.29 -4.06 -8.95
CA HIS A 15 0.80 -4.81 -8.33
C HIS A 15 0.54 -6.32 -8.30
N ARG A 16 1.58 -7.06 -7.92
CA ARG A 16 1.58 -8.50 -7.70
C ARG A 16 2.39 -8.79 -6.45
N LEU A 17 1.81 -9.58 -5.54
CA LEU A 17 2.56 -10.11 -4.41
C LEU A 17 3.29 -11.37 -4.88
N PHE A 18 4.62 -11.29 -4.95
CA PHE A 18 5.47 -12.38 -5.42
C PHE A 18 6.87 -12.28 -4.82
N ARG A 19 7.43 -13.42 -4.43
CA ARG A 19 8.82 -13.57 -4.01
C ARG A 19 9.60 -14.39 -5.03
N LYS A 20 10.65 -13.77 -5.58
CA LYS A 20 11.49 -14.34 -6.65
C LYS A 20 12.29 -15.58 -6.25
N ASP A 21 12.54 -15.74 -4.96
CA ASP A 21 13.31 -16.82 -4.37
C ASP A 21 12.43 -17.98 -3.89
N TRP A 22 11.12 -17.91 -4.13
CA TRP A 22 10.15 -18.96 -3.78
C TRP A 22 9.67 -19.72 -5.02
N SER A 23 9.27 -20.97 -4.82
CA SER A 23 8.58 -21.71 -5.87
C SER A 23 7.23 -21.07 -6.22
N MET A 24 6.69 -21.43 -7.38
CA MET A 24 5.37 -20.95 -7.82
C MET A 24 4.27 -21.44 -6.86
N GLU A 25 4.37 -22.69 -6.42
CA GLU A 25 3.45 -23.33 -5.47
C GLU A 25 3.48 -22.60 -4.13
N GLN A 26 4.66 -22.27 -3.62
CA GLN A 26 4.80 -21.53 -2.37
C GLN A 26 4.20 -20.12 -2.49
N ASN A 27 4.48 -19.41 -3.59
CA ASN A 27 3.87 -18.10 -3.82
C ASN A 27 2.34 -18.19 -3.93
N ASN A 28 1.81 -19.22 -4.60
CA ASN A 28 0.37 -19.44 -4.69
C ASN A 28 -0.26 -19.79 -3.34
N ALA A 29 0.41 -20.61 -2.52
CA ALA A 29 -0.06 -20.96 -1.18
C ALA A 29 -0.12 -19.75 -0.24
N VAL A 30 0.87 -18.85 -0.30
CA VAL A 30 0.94 -17.67 0.58
C VAL A 30 0.10 -16.50 0.08
N PHE A 31 0.19 -16.17 -1.21
CA PHE A 31 -0.40 -14.95 -1.76
C PHE A 31 -1.69 -15.20 -2.56
N GLY A 32 -1.99 -16.45 -2.94
CA GLY A 32 -3.23 -16.82 -3.63
C GLY A 32 -3.53 -15.94 -4.85
N LYS A 33 -4.74 -15.38 -4.90
CA LYS A 33 -5.20 -14.51 -5.99
C LYS A 33 -4.32 -13.26 -6.19
N CYS A 34 -3.66 -12.76 -5.14
CA CYS A 34 -2.79 -11.58 -5.21
C CYS A 34 -1.46 -11.86 -5.95
N ASN A 35 -1.14 -13.13 -6.20
CA ASN A 35 -0.01 -13.57 -7.01
C ASN A 35 -0.37 -13.86 -8.47
N ASN A 36 -1.49 -13.32 -8.96
CA ASN A 36 -1.83 -13.37 -10.38
C ASN A 36 -0.64 -12.90 -11.25
N PRO A 37 -0.14 -13.73 -12.20
CA PRO A 37 0.93 -13.34 -13.11
C PRO A 37 0.62 -12.07 -13.91
N ASN A 38 -0.66 -11.78 -14.14
CA ASN A 38 -1.16 -10.60 -14.84
C ASN A 38 -1.53 -9.44 -13.90
N PHE A 39 -1.04 -9.45 -12.66
CA PHE A 39 -1.25 -8.41 -11.66
C PHE A 39 -2.73 -8.23 -11.24
N HIS A 40 -2.95 -7.32 -10.30
CA HIS A 40 -4.27 -6.79 -9.93
C HIS A 40 -4.11 -5.33 -9.49
N GLY A 41 -5.20 -4.57 -9.46
CA GLY A 41 -5.18 -3.13 -9.16
C GLY A 41 -5.88 -2.78 -7.85
N HIS A 42 -5.53 -1.62 -7.31
CA HIS A 42 -6.24 -0.97 -6.22
C HIS A 42 -6.33 0.53 -6.42
N ASN A 43 -7.34 1.10 -5.79
CA ASN A 43 -7.54 2.53 -5.64
C ASN A 43 -7.14 2.88 -4.21
N TYR A 44 -5.88 3.23 -4.00
CA TYR A 44 -5.29 3.47 -2.69
C TYR A 44 -5.64 4.86 -2.16
N GLU A 45 -5.85 4.93 -0.84
CA GLU A 45 -5.96 6.17 -0.09
C GLU A 45 -4.74 6.31 0.82
N LEU A 46 -3.97 7.37 0.63
CA LEU A 46 -2.83 7.73 1.47
C LEU A 46 -3.22 8.86 2.40
N ILE A 47 -3.16 8.61 3.71
CA ILE A 47 -3.38 9.62 4.74
C ILE A 47 -2.04 9.90 5.42
N VAL A 48 -1.51 11.10 5.22
CA VAL A 48 -0.26 11.55 5.85
C VAL A 48 -0.59 12.51 6.97
N SER A 49 -0.03 12.27 8.15
CA SER A 49 -0.24 13.10 9.34
C SER A 49 1.08 13.68 9.83
N VAL A 50 1.09 14.97 10.11
CA VAL A 50 2.22 15.67 10.75
C VAL A 50 1.75 16.32 12.05
N THR A 51 2.57 16.27 13.11
CA THR A 51 2.23 16.85 14.42
C THR A 51 3.25 17.92 14.80
N GLY A 52 2.80 19.10 15.21
CA GLY A 52 3.68 20.19 15.56
C GLY A 52 3.00 21.35 16.28
N LYS A 53 3.81 22.31 16.73
CA LYS A 53 3.32 23.58 17.25
C LYS A 53 2.70 24.38 16.10
N ILE A 54 1.55 24.99 16.34
CA ILE A 54 1.01 25.99 15.42
C ILE A 54 1.98 27.18 15.44
N ASN A 55 2.40 27.61 14.25
CA ASN A 55 3.03 28.91 14.09
C ASN A 55 1.92 29.96 14.10
N THR A 56 1.81 30.69 15.20
CA THR A 56 0.80 31.73 15.42
C THR A 56 1.39 33.10 15.17
#